data_AF-A0A956CJB2-F1
#
_entry.id   AF-A0A956CJB2-F1
#
_cell.length_a   1.000
_cell.length_b   1.000
_cell.length_c   1.000
_cell.angle_alpha   90.00
_cell.angle_beta   90.00
_cell.angle_gamma   90.00
#
_symmetry.space_group_name_H-M   'P 1'
#
loop_
_entity.id
_entity.type
_entity.pdbx_description
1 polymer ?
#
loop_
_entity_poly.entity_id
_entity_poly.type
_entity_poly.pdbx_seq_one_letter_code
_entity_poly.pdbx_strand_id
1 'polypeptide(L)'
;MKRVMAAFALLLAACGSDASGENAGGGFPADTTCGLAITSDLGNITAQTSVACATLLAFDAGFETDYIATEGELRRVDLAVDEVTRGETGNGFPATLTLTDAAQERWEAGCMANVSTHELVSGNDYKIAGTGSCSAPATSQSSATNVTVGDFAFVTVVNWTQ
;
A
#
# COMPACT_ATOMS: atom_id res chain seq x y z
N MET A 1 -16.72 -44.82 30.86
CA MET A 1 -16.30 -44.29 29.55
C MET A 1 -15.83 -42.85 29.76
N LYS A 2 -14.51 -42.62 29.80
CA LYS A 2 -13.91 -41.31 30.05
C LYS A 2 -13.91 -40.49 28.75
N ARG A 3 -14.59 -39.35 28.72
CA ARG A 3 -14.55 -38.39 27.61
C ARG A 3 -13.33 -37.50 27.78
N VAL A 4 -12.40 -37.56 26.83
CA VAL A 4 -11.23 -36.69 26.75
C VAL A 4 -11.68 -35.39 26.08
N MET A 5 -11.61 -34.28 26.82
CA MET A 5 -11.73 -32.93 26.27
C MET A 5 -10.40 -32.57 25.59
N ALA A 6 -10.43 -32.34 24.28
CA ALA A 6 -9.32 -31.74 23.54
C ALA A 6 -9.46 -30.21 23.64
N ALA A 7 -8.54 -29.58 24.38
CA ALA A 7 -8.39 -28.13 24.41
C ALA A 7 -7.69 -27.69 23.11
N PHE A 8 -8.40 -26.95 22.27
CA PHE A 8 -7.87 -26.30 21.08
C PHE A 8 -7.24 -24.98 21.51
N ALA A 9 -5.93 -24.96 21.72
CA ALA A 9 -5.19 -23.74 21.99
C ALA A 9 -4.98 -22.99 20.66
N LEU A 10 -5.74 -21.92 20.44
CA LEU A 10 -5.40 -20.92 19.43
C LEU A 10 -4.09 -20.23 19.87
N LEU A 11 -3.01 -20.47 19.15
CA LEU A 11 -1.85 -19.58 19.18
C LEU A 11 -2.26 -18.26 18.51
N LEU A 12 -2.55 -17.23 19.30
CA LEU A 12 -2.40 -15.85 18.84
C LEU A 12 -0.89 -15.58 18.76
N ALA A 13 -0.34 -15.59 17.55
CA ALA A 13 0.96 -15.00 17.30
C ALA A 13 0.80 -13.48 17.44
N ALA A 14 1.11 -12.96 18.62
CA ALA A 14 1.34 -11.54 18.83
C ALA A 14 2.60 -11.15 18.06
N CYS A 15 2.43 -10.59 16.86
CA CYS A 15 3.51 -9.97 16.12
C CYS A 15 3.75 -8.59 16.76
N GLY A 16 4.56 -8.57 17.82
CA GLY A 16 5.07 -7.37 18.44
C GLY A 16 6.49 -7.13 17.97
N SER A 17 6.71 -6.03 17.26
CA SER A 17 8.02 -5.36 17.23
C SER A 17 7.88 -3.91 16.78
N ASP A 18 8.57 -3.06 17.53
CA ASP A 18 8.57 -1.61 17.60
C ASP A 18 8.76 -0.88 16.26
N ALA A 19 7.85 0.04 15.94
CA ALA A 19 8.08 1.09 14.95
C ALA A 19 8.60 2.35 15.66
N SER A 20 9.87 2.31 16.07
CA SER A 20 10.62 3.52 16.42
C SER A 20 10.91 4.26 15.12
N GLY A 21 10.31 5.43 14.96
CA GLY A 21 10.33 6.17 13.71
C GLY A 21 11.71 6.70 13.33
N GLU A 22 11.97 6.78 12.03
CA GLU A 22 12.99 7.65 11.45
C GLU A 22 12.65 7.90 9.96
N ASN A 23 12.22 9.13 9.70
CA ASN A 23 12.24 9.83 8.41
C ASN A 23 11.39 9.29 7.24
N ALA A 24 10.85 10.23 6.47
CA ALA A 24 10.17 10.04 5.19
C ALA A 24 11.13 9.57 4.07
N GLY A 25 11.92 8.53 4.36
CA GLY A 25 12.73 7.75 3.43
C GLY A 25 12.45 6.26 3.62
N GLY A 26 11.19 5.94 3.93
CA GLY A 26 10.71 4.68 4.51
C GLY A 26 11.04 3.44 3.68
N GLY A 27 12.05 2.70 4.12
CA GLY A 27 12.24 1.31 3.70
C GLY A 27 11.37 0.40 4.56
N PHE A 28 10.45 -0.34 3.94
CA PHE A 28 9.83 -1.48 4.61
C PHE A 28 10.88 -2.57 4.85
N PRO A 29 10.82 -3.32 5.96
CA PRO A 29 11.59 -4.56 6.16
C PRO A 29 11.54 -5.48 4.93
N ALA A 30 12.64 -6.17 4.64
CA ALA A 30 12.79 -6.98 3.43
C ALA A 30 11.79 -8.14 3.34
N ASP A 31 11.23 -8.60 4.46
CA ASP A 31 10.20 -9.63 4.57
C ASP A 31 8.76 -9.08 4.45
N THR A 32 8.59 -7.77 4.36
CA THR A 32 7.27 -7.15 4.19
C THR A 32 6.68 -7.50 2.84
N THR A 33 5.44 -7.98 2.83
CA THR A 33 4.69 -8.32 1.61
C THR A 33 3.59 -7.32 1.28
N CYS A 34 3.13 -6.57 2.26
CA CYS A 34 2.11 -5.54 2.11
C CYS A 34 2.37 -4.39 3.09
N GLY A 35 2.41 -3.17 2.60
CA GLY A 35 2.59 -2.00 3.43
C GLY A 35 2.44 -0.69 2.67
N LEU A 36 1.84 0.29 3.33
CA LEU A 36 1.73 1.67 2.87
C LEU A 36 2.13 2.60 4.02
N ALA A 37 2.95 3.59 3.70
CA ALA A 37 3.25 4.71 4.58
C ALA A 37 2.97 5.99 3.81
N ILE A 38 1.98 6.77 4.26
CA ILE A 38 1.51 8.00 3.60
C ILE A 38 1.00 8.97 4.66
N THR A 39 1.28 10.26 4.44
CA THR A 39 0.76 11.35 5.26
C THR A 39 -0.20 12.20 4.44
N SER A 40 -1.28 12.67 5.04
CA SER A 40 -2.25 13.53 4.39
C SER A 40 -2.94 14.48 5.37
N ASP A 41 -3.62 15.49 4.84
CA ASP A 41 -4.46 16.39 5.66
C ASP A 41 -5.64 15.66 6.35
N LEU A 42 -6.03 14.49 5.85
CA LEU A 42 -7.07 13.62 6.46
C LEU A 42 -6.50 12.71 7.57
N GLY A 43 -5.19 12.76 7.81
CA GLY A 43 -4.49 11.89 8.74
C GLY A 43 -3.41 11.04 8.07
N ASN A 44 -2.82 10.15 8.86
CA ASN A 44 -1.66 9.35 8.46
C ASN A 44 -2.03 7.88 8.41
N ILE A 45 -1.65 7.19 7.35
CA ILE A 45 -1.54 5.73 7.35
C ILE A 45 -0.07 5.41 7.44
N THR A 46 0.34 4.88 8.58
CA THR A 46 1.71 4.46 8.81
C THR A 46 1.69 3.01 9.28
N ALA A 47 2.37 2.13 8.55
CA ALA A 47 2.72 0.76 8.92
C ALA A 47 1.85 -0.39 8.39
N GLN A 48 2.51 -1.55 8.33
CA GLN A 48 2.04 -2.84 7.79
C GLN A 48 0.87 -3.45 8.57
N THR A 49 0.81 -3.19 9.88
CA THR A 49 -0.22 -3.77 10.77
C THR A 49 -1.57 -3.11 10.60
N SER A 50 -1.59 -1.90 10.05
CA SER A 50 -2.80 -1.10 9.91
C SER A 50 -3.41 -1.23 8.51
N VAL A 51 -2.81 -2.01 7.61
CA VAL A 51 -3.17 -2.08 6.19
C VAL A 51 -3.26 -3.52 5.68
N ALA A 52 -4.32 -3.83 4.94
CA ALA A 52 -4.44 -5.07 4.18
C ALA A 52 -4.43 -4.78 2.66
N CYS A 53 -3.69 -5.57 1.89
CA CYS A 53 -3.66 -5.46 0.43
C CYS A 53 -4.77 -6.33 -0.17
N ALA A 54 -5.76 -5.73 -0.81
CA ALA A 54 -7.00 -6.42 -1.21
C ALA A 54 -7.05 -6.82 -2.68
N THR A 55 -6.57 -5.94 -3.57
CA THR A 55 -6.58 -6.15 -5.02
C THR A 55 -5.19 -5.85 -5.54
N LEU A 56 -4.67 -6.76 -6.37
CA LEU A 56 -3.30 -6.76 -6.84
C LEU A 56 -3.33 -7.18 -8.31
N LEU A 57 -3.42 -6.21 -9.20
CA LEU A 57 -3.54 -6.44 -10.64
C LEU A 57 -2.29 -5.90 -11.33
N ALA A 58 -1.63 -6.76 -12.10
CA ALA A 58 -0.68 -6.31 -13.10
C ALA A 58 -1.39 -6.22 -14.45
N PHE A 59 -1.02 -5.23 -15.26
CA PHE A 59 -1.45 -5.09 -16.64
C PHE A 59 -0.22 -4.97 -17.56
N ASP A 60 -0.44 -4.81 -18.86
CA ASP A 60 0.63 -4.86 -19.88
C ASP A 60 1.82 -3.94 -19.54
N ALA A 61 1.52 -2.77 -18.96
CA ALA A 61 2.51 -1.78 -18.56
C ALA A 61 2.07 -1.07 -17.26
N GLY A 62 2.10 -1.79 -16.15
CA GLY A 62 1.89 -1.23 -14.82
C GLY A 62 1.26 -2.20 -13.83
N PHE A 63 0.96 -1.68 -12.64
CA PHE A 63 0.26 -2.42 -11.59
C PHE A 63 -0.66 -1.53 -10.78
N GLU A 64 -1.67 -2.13 -10.17
CA GLU A 64 -2.59 -1.50 -9.24
C GLU A 64 -2.61 -2.28 -7.92
N THR A 65 -2.65 -1.56 -6.80
CA THR A 65 -2.77 -2.11 -5.46
C THR A 65 -3.76 -1.33 -4.62
N ASP A 66 -4.70 -2.06 -4.00
CA ASP A 66 -5.62 -1.52 -3.00
C ASP A 66 -5.09 -1.74 -1.59
N TYR A 67 -4.88 -0.67 -0.84
CA TYR A 67 -4.52 -0.67 0.57
C TYR A 67 -5.74 -0.33 1.43
N ILE A 68 -6.19 -1.26 2.26
CA ILE A 68 -7.32 -1.05 3.17
C ILE A 68 -6.80 -0.71 4.56
N ALA A 69 -7.07 0.51 5.02
CA ALA A 69 -6.75 0.95 6.37
C ALA A 69 -7.76 0.41 7.38
N THR A 70 -7.25 -0.13 8.49
CA THR A 70 -8.07 -0.68 9.59
C THR A 70 -8.41 0.36 10.66
N GLU A 71 -7.68 1.46 10.68
CA GLU A 71 -7.79 2.56 11.65
C GLU A 71 -7.73 3.92 10.94
N GLY A 72 -8.23 4.97 11.61
CA GLY A 72 -8.23 6.34 11.07
C GLY A 72 -9.46 6.72 10.25
N GLU A 73 -9.44 7.95 9.70
CA GLU A 73 -10.51 8.51 8.86
C GLU A 73 -10.44 7.99 7.42
N LEU A 74 -9.22 7.80 6.92
CA LEU A 74 -8.94 7.18 5.63
C LEU A 74 -9.19 5.67 5.73
N ARG A 75 -9.98 5.11 4.81
CA ARG A 75 -10.35 3.68 4.79
C ARG A 75 -9.67 2.89 3.71
N ARG A 76 -9.41 3.52 2.57
CA ARG A 76 -8.83 2.85 1.42
C ARG A 76 -7.92 3.81 0.67
N VAL A 77 -6.79 3.29 0.19
CA VAL A 77 -5.88 3.97 -0.71
C VAL A 77 -5.63 3.06 -1.90
N ASP A 78 -5.97 3.53 -3.08
CA ASP A 78 -5.67 2.84 -4.33
C ASP A 78 -4.41 3.47 -4.92
N LEU A 79 -3.41 2.65 -5.24
CA LEU A 79 -2.21 3.08 -5.94
C LEU A 79 -2.15 2.35 -7.28
N ALA A 80 -2.23 3.12 -8.36
CA ALA A 80 -1.90 2.66 -9.69
C ALA A 80 -0.54 3.24 -10.11
N VAL A 81 0.35 2.41 -10.62
CA VAL A 81 1.63 2.84 -11.20
C VAL A 81 1.69 2.31 -12.63
N ASP A 82 1.82 3.23 -13.57
CA ASP A 82 1.84 2.96 -15.01
C ASP A 82 3.26 2.83 -15.54
N GLU A 83 3.37 2.25 -16.74
CA GLU A 83 4.60 2.13 -17.52
C GLU A 83 5.72 1.30 -16.86
N VAL A 84 5.41 0.58 -15.78
CA VAL A 84 6.33 -0.38 -15.16
C VAL A 84 6.14 -1.74 -15.81
N THR A 85 7.22 -2.29 -16.37
CA THR A 85 7.24 -3.65 -16.91
C THR A 85 7.83 -4.66 -15.93
N ARG A 86 7.61 -5.95 -16.19
CA ARG A 86 8.06 -7.05 -15.32
C ARG A 86 9.57 -6.98 -15.04
N GLY A 87 9.93 -6.89 -13.75
CA GLY A 87 11.33 -6.81 -13.30
C GLY A 87 11.98 -5.44 -13.45
N GLU A 88 11.23 -4.43 -13.90
CA GLU A 88 11.72 -3.08 -14.07
C GLU A 88 11.78 -2.31 -12.74
N THR A 89 12.88 -1.60 -12.55
CA THR A 89 13.11 -0.64 -11.44
C THR A 89 13.52 0.70 -12.04
N GLY A 90 13.22 1.80 -11.36
CA GLY A 90 13.51 3.13 -11.90
C GLY A 90 12.79 4.25 -11.17
N ASN A 91 12.98 5.47 -11.65
CA ASN A 91 12.38 6.68 -11.08
C ASN A 91 11.42 7.32 -12.09
N GLY A 92 10.36 7.95 -11.58
CA GLY A 92 9.50 8.82 -12.38
C GLY A 92 8.44 8.06 -13.19
N PHE A 93 8.02 6.90 -12.72
CA PHE A 93 6.85 6.22 -13.29
C PHE A 93 5.59 7.03 -12.97
N PRO A 94 4.72 7.31 -13.95
CA PRO A 94 3.43 7.93 -13.68
C PRO A 94 2.64 7.08 -12.68
N ALA A 95 2.01 7.74 -11.71
CA ALA A 95 1.19 7.05 -10.73
C ALA A 95 -0.06 7.86 -10.39
N THR A 96 -1.10 7.17 -9.98
CA THR A 96 -2.33 7.76 -9.45
C THR A 96 -2.57 7.23 -8.06
N LEU A 97 -2.84 8.14 -7.12
CA LEU A 97 -3.33 7.82 -5.78
C LEU A 97 -4.80 8.21 -5.66
N THR A 98 -5.63 7.26 -5.24
CA THR A 98 -7.03 7.52 -4.86
C THR A 98 -7.21 7.29 -3.37
N LEU A 99 -7.65 8.31 -2.65
CA LEU A 99 -7.94 8.26 -1.22
C LEU A 99 -9.44 8.13 -1.02
N THR A 100 -9.89 7.18 -0.20
CA THR A 100 -11.31 7.02 0.15
C THR A 100 -11.49 7.01 1.66
N ASP A 101 -12.34 7.89 2.18
CA ASP A 101 -12.63 7.99 3.62
C ASP A 101 -13.77 7.06 4.10
N ALA A 102 -14.13 7.19 5.38
CA ALA A 102 -15.23 6.46 5.99
C ALA A 102 -16.61 6.84 5.45
N ALA A 103 -16.77 8.04 4.91
CA ALA A 103 -18.00 8.52 4.27
C ALA A 103 -18.10 8.15 2.78
N GLN A 104 -17.12 7.41 2.26
CA GLN A 104 -16.98 7.06 0.83
C GLN A 104 -16.73 8.27 -0.08
N GLU A 105 -16.27 9.38 0.47
CA GLU A 105 -15.74 10.47 -0.33
C GLU A 105 -14.39 10.06 -0.92
N ARG A 106 -14.13 10.49 -2.17
CA ARG A 106 -12.97 10.09 -2.97
C ARG A 106 -12.20 11.30 -3.46
N TRP A 107 -10.89 11.28 -3.21
CA TRP A 107 -9.94 12.25 -3.74
C TRP A 107 -8.90 11.56 -4.62
N GLU A 108 -8.49 12.22 -5.70
CA GLU A 108 -7.52 11.68 -6.66
C GLU A 108 -6.36 12.64 -6.88
N ALA A 109 -5.13 12.12 -6.86
CA ALA A 109 -3.91 12.86 -7.17
C ALA A 109 -3.07 12.15 -8.23
N GLY A 110 -2.55 12.94 -9.17
CA GLY A 110 -1.47 12.52 -10.06
C GLY A 110 -0.11 12.64 -9.37
N CYS A 111 0.66 11.57 -9.40
CA CYS A 111 1.89 11.39 -8.65
C CYS A 111 2.99 10.79 -9.54
N MET A 112 4.20 10.73 -9.00
CA MET A 112 5.33 10.02 -9.60
C MET A 112 5.85 8.99 -8.60
N ALA A 113 6.10 7.77 -9.09
CA ALA A 113 6.63 6.67 -8.31
C ALA A 113 8.09 6.36 -8.69
N ASN A 114 8.85 5.93 -7.69
CA ASN A 114 10.15 5.30 -7.81
C ASN A 114 10.00 3.83 -7.38
N VAL A 115 10.25 2.90 -8.30
CA VAL A 115 10.25 1.47 -8.04
C VAL A 115 11.68 1.03 -7.74
N SER A 116 11.94 0.72 -6.48
CA SER A 116 13.26 0.31 -5.98
C SER A 116 13.43 -1.21 -5.88
N THR A 117 12.32 -1.96 -5.87
CA THR A 117 12.31 -3.42 -5.87
C THR A 117 11.25 -3.90 -6.85
N HIS A 118 11.60 -4.88 -7.68
CA HIS A 118 10.68 -5.58 -8.56
C HIS A 118 11.21 -7.01 -8.78
N GLU A 119 10.96 -7.89 -7.82
CA GLU A 119 11.60 -9.20 -7.73
C GLU A 119 10.59 -10.34 -7.73
N LEU A 120 10.90 -11.42 -8.44
CA LEU A 120 10.08 -12.62 -8.45
C LEU A 120 10.17 -13.32 -7.09
N VAL A 121 9.04 -13.53 -6.43
CA VAL A 121 8.97 -14.23 -5.13
C VAL A 121 8.54 -15.68 -5.32
N SER A 122 7.49 -15.93 -6.12
CA SER A 122 6.97 -17.28 -6.33
C SER A 122 6.06 -17.33 -7.57
N GLY A 123 6.28 -18.28 -8.49
CA GLY A 123 5.41 -18.46 -9.65
C GLY A 123 5.38 -17.23 -10.56
N ASN A 124 4.27 -16.49 -10.54
CA ASN A 124 4.11 -15.20 -11.24
C ASN A 124 4.00 -14.02 -10.25
N ASP A 125 4.23 -14.26 -8.96
CA ASP A 125 4.11 -13.23 -7.93
C ASP A 125 5.41 -12.44 -7.83
N TYR A 126 5.32 -11.14 -8.06
CA TYR A 126 6.41 -10.19 -7.96
C TYR A 126 6.22 -9.28 -6.76
N LYS A 127 7.24 -9.22 -5.90
CA LYS A 127 7.33 -8.19 -4.87
C LYS A 127 7.77 -6.89 -5.51
N ILE A 128 6.99 -5.85 -5.30
CA ILE A 128 7.28 -4.50 -5.76
C ILE A 128 7.34 -3.59 -4.54
N ALA A 129 8.39 -2.79 -4.43
CA ALA A 129 8.53 -1.78 -3.40
C ALA A 129 9.07 -0.48 -3.98
N GLY A 130 8.72 0.62 -3.34
CA GLY A 130 9.05 1.93 -3.87
C GLY A 130 8.61 3.09 -2.99
N THR A 131 8.84 4.28 -3.51
CA THR A 131 8.37 5.54 -2.95
C THR A 131 7.65 6.36 -4.00
N GLY A 132 6.98 7.42 -3.60
CA GLY A 132 6.43 8.38 -4.54
C GLY A 132 6.05 9.69 -3.89
N SER A 133 5.69 10.65 -4.74
CA SER A 133 5.32 12.01 -4.35
C SER A 133 4.30 12.56 -5.33
N CYS A 134 3.39 13.41 -4.85
CA CYS A 134 2.37 14.05 -5.67
C CYS A 134 2.69 15.55 -5.80
N SER A 135 2.64 16.09 -7.02
CA SER A 135 3.00 17.49 -7.29
C SER A 135 1.85 18.47 -7.03
N ALA A 136 0.64 17.95 -6.87
CA ALA A 136 -0.58 18.70 -6.57
C ALA A 136 -1.42 17.97 -5.51
N PRO A 137 -2.27 18.70 -4.76
CA PRO A 137 -3.24 18.09 -3.85
C PRO A 137 -4.20 17.16 -4.58
N ALA A 138 -4.66 16.13 -3.86
CA ALA A 138 -5.74 15.27 -4.34
C ALA A 138 -7.06 16.05 -4.37
N THR A 139 -7.80 15.96 -5.46
CA THR A 139 -9.06 16.69 -5.66
C THR A 139 -10.25 15.77 -5.46
N SER A 140 -11.27 16.24 -4.74
CA SER A 140 -12.51 15.49 -4.58
C SER A 140 -13.30 15.42 -5.88
N GLN A 141 -13.91 14.28 -6.17
CA GLN A 141 -14.85 14.15 -7.29
C GLN A 141 -16.27 14.65 -6.93
N SER A 142 -16.61 14.71 -5.64
CA SER A 142 -17.96 15.00 -5.16
C SER A 142 -18.09 16.34 -4.42
N SER A 143 -16.98 16.89 -3.94
CA SER A 143 -16.95 18.17 -3.22
C SER A 143 -15.89 19.11 -3.79
N ALA A 144 -15.86 20.35 -3.31
CA ALA A 144 -14.82 21.32 -3.65
C ALA A 144 -13.64 21.28 -2.65
N THR A 145 -13.44 20.16 -1.97
CA THR A 145 -12.33 19.99 -1.02
C THR A 145 -11.13 19.36 -1.69
N ASN A 146 -9.95 19.74 -1.21
CA ASN A 146 -8.67 19.19 -1.64
C ASN A 146 -7.96 18.60 -0.42
N VAL A 147 -7.15 17.57 -0.66
CA VAL A 147 -6.35 16.90 0.36
C VAL A 147 -4.89 16.97 -0.06
N THR A 148 -4.03 17.57 0.77
CA THR A 148 -2.59 17.50 0.54
C THR A 148 -2.12 16.09 0.86
N VAL A 149 -1.32 15.53 -0.05
CA VAL A 149 -0.70 14.21 0.10
C VAL A 149 0.81 14.42 0.19
N GLY A 150 1.41 13.95 1.27
CA GLY A 150 2.86 13.95 1.43
C GLY A 150 3.53 12.86 0.61
N ASP A 151 4.85 12.73 0.77
CA ASP A 151 5.57 11.60 0.21
C ASP A 151 5.03 10.28 0.77
N PHE A 152 5.05 9.25 -0.06
CA PHE A 152 4.59 7.92 0.31
C PHE A 152 5.64 6.85 0.02
N ALA A 153 5.56 5.75 0.76
CA ALA A 153 6.28 4.52 0.51
C ALA A 153 5.31 3.36 0.39
N PHE A 154 5.58 2.43 -0.50
CA PHE A 154 4.74 1.26 -0.73
C PHE A 154 5.54 -0.03 -0.84
N VAL A 155 4.90 -1.13 -0.47
CA VAL A 155 5.35 -2.49 -0.77
C VAL A 155 4.14 -3.38 -0.98
N THR A 156 4.20 -4.18 -2.04
CA THR A 156 3.09 -5.01 -2.48
C THR A 156 3.62 -6.27 -3.18
N VAL A 157 2.79 -7.31 -3.27
CA VAL A 157 3.07 -8.49 -4.07
C VAL A 157 1.99 -8.61 -5.12
N VAL A 158 2.34 -8.48 -6.39
CA VAL A 158 1.38 -8.54 -7.51
C VAL A 158 1.58 -9.81 -8.31
N ASN A 159 0.46 -10.41 -8.73
CA ASN A 159 0.51 -11.54 -9.66
C ASN A 159 0.64 -10.99 -11.10
N TRP A 160 1.80 -11.19 -11.71
CA TRP A 160 2.14 -10.67 -13.03
C TRP A 160 1.86 -11.71 -14.11
N THR A 161 0.59 -11.90 -14.49
CA THR A 161 0.22 -12.76 -15.61
C THR A 161 0.20 -11.95 -16.90
N GLN A 162 1.19 -12.20 -17.78
CA GLN A 162 1.06 -11.91 -19.21
C GLN A 162 0.44 -13.12 -19.90
#